data_AF-A0A496XJ50-F1
#
_entry.id   AF-A0A496XJ50-F1
#
_cell.length_a   1.000
_cell.length_b   1.000
_cell.length_c   1.000
_cell.angle_alpha   90.00
_cell.angle_beta   90.00
_cell.angle_gamma   90.00
#
_symmetry.space_group_name_H-M   'P 1'
#
loop_
_entity.id
_entity.type
_entity.pdbx_description
1 polymer ?
#
loop_
_entity_poly.entity_id
_entity_poly.type
_entity_poly.pdbx_seq_one_letter_code
_entity_poly.pdbx_strand_id
1 'polypeptide(L)'
;MVKKIIFLFLLFECVAYANVTVILPKKKKTDKIAQSSVSTMMGSSGKIEPISYHGKTFFLYGAEHLKLENNYFDFPVVYNDAVKKWINYFLNRGRGFFSRYSGRAGKYAPILGKILEDHGLPRDLIFLAMAESGFRPSATSWAAAVGPWQFMPATGKRFGLDISWFRDERRDPIKSTIAAAKYLKRLHNYFGSWELAAAAYNAGEGKVSRSIKRYGTENFWDLRKYRYLKDETKNYVPKIMALAIIGKNLKSFGFGDIDFHDPLDFDEVSLPPKTDLVAFAKDNNIDLKELKELNPELLTWITPPIGEDYLLRVPVGTTLKKVDFSKYLAEAFQTYKIRSNRAKLAQVARKFKLRPAVLKDLNDLSYNRPLRKGTTVILPFRVGDKRKSKLYASVYRPIPRKSVRRRRKYKKRVRLALRRGKKIKRPSKFYVVKRGDSLWSVSRKTGTNLDTLIASNIRIIRSRQIRVGDRLAYQ
;
A
#
# COMPACT_ATOMS: atom_id res chain seq x y z
N MET A 1 50.47 -23.84 -6.74
CA MET A 1 50.13 -25.28 -6.91
C MET A 1 49.19 -25.68 -5.77
N VAL A 2 48.15 -26.43 -6.08
CA VAL A 2 46.93 -26.68 -5.27
C VAL A 2 47.17 -27.65 -4.11
N LYS A 3 46.26 -27.59 -3.09
CA LYS A 3 45.85 -28.61 -2.10
C LYS A 3 46.37 -28.32 -0.67
N LYS A 4 45.71 -28.58 0.47
CA LYS A 4 44.39 -29.09 0.94
C LYS A 4 44.56 -29.12 2.51
N ILE A 5 43.65 -28.64 3.38
CA ILE A 5 42.60 -29.35 4.16
C ILE A 5 42.72 -29.07 5.69
N ILE A 6 41.63 -28.51 6.26
CA ILE A 6 40.84 -28.82 7.50
C ILE A 6 41.51 -29.27 8.83
N PHE A 7 41.19 -28.58 9.95
CA PHE A 7 40.59 -29.02 11.27
C PHE A 7 41.03 -28.02 12.40
N LEU A 8 40.17 -27.26 13.11
CA LEU A 8 39.16 -27.52 14.15
C LEU A 8 39.69 -27.37 15.60
N PHE A 9 38.89 -26.70 16.47
CA PHE A 9 38.72 -26.82 17.94
C PHE A 9 39.01 -25.61 18.89
N LEU A 10 37.91 -25.14 19.51
CA LEU A 10 37.57 -24.65 20.89
C LEU A 10 38.54 -23.81 21.76
N LEU A 11 37.96 -22.79 22.43
CA LEU A 11 37.92 -22.53 23.92
C LEU A 11 37.28 -21.12 24.14
N PHE A 12 36.10 -20.94 24.75
CA PHE A 12 35.70 -20.88 26.19
C PHE A 12 36.14 -19.65 27.01
N GLU A 13 35.14 -19.11 27.75
CA GLU A 13 35.15 -18.24 28.96
C GLU A 13 35.47 -16.73 28.87
N CYS A 14 34.55 -15.88 29.36
CA CYS A 14 34.45 -15.45 30.78
C CYS A 14 33.80 -14.05 30.95
N VAL A 15 33.34 -13.82 32.17
CA VAL A 15 32.44 -12.76 32.66
C VAL A 15 33.20 -11.48 33.08
N ALA A 16 32.59 -10.29 32.95
CA ALA A 16 32.76 -9.20 33.92
C ALA A 16 31.70 -8.07 33.77
N TYR A 17 31.17 -7.65 34.91
CA TYR A 17 30.25 -6.53 35.15
C TYR A 17 30.94 -5.15 35.05
N ALA A 18 30.18 -4.12 34.65
CA ALA A 18 30.34 -2.75 35.20
C ALA A 18 29.07 -1.90 34.97
N ASN A 19 28.52 -1.34 36.05
CA ASN A 19 27.44 -0.36 36.07
C ASN A 19 27.97 1.06 35.81
N VAL A 20 27.32 1.87 34.96
CA VAL A 20 27.37 3.35 35.02
C VAL A 20 26.03 3.95 34.59
N THR A 21 25.60 4.97 35.33
CA THR A 21 24.28 5.62 35.31
C THR A 21 24.32 6.95 34.54
N VAL A 22 23.46 7.06 33.51
CA VAL A 22 22.71 8.26 32.97
C VAL A 22 23.45 9.35 32.14
N ILE A 23 22.66 9.89 31.18
CA ILE A 23 22.68 11.20 30.47
C ILE A 23 22.92 11.09 28.93
N LEU A 24 21.83 11.21 28.15
CA LEU A 24 21.84 11.67 26.73
C LEU A 24 22.02 13.21 26.70
N PRO A 25 22.43 13.91 25.60
CA PRO A 25 22.67 13.47 24.20
C PRO A 25 23.94 14.09 23.51
N LYS A 26 24.36 13.57 22.33
CA LYS A 26 24.71 14.35 21.10
C LYS A 26 25.23 13.46 19.96
N LYS A 27 24.98 13.94 18.73
CA LYS A 27 25.15 13.31 17.40
C LYS A 27 26.61 13.10 16.94
N LYS A 28 26.73 12.15 15.98
CA LYS A 28 27.70 11.95 14.88
C LYS A 28 28.94 11.07 15.15
N LYS A 29 28.89 9.84 14.61
CA LYS A 29 29.87 9.32 13.64
C LYS A 29 29.20 8.23 12.78
N THR A 30 29.46 8.32 11.49
CA THR A 30 28.98 7.47 10.41
C THR A 30 29.80 6.18 10.38
N ASP A 31 29.17 5.04 10.64
CA ASP A 31 29.78 3.73 10.38
C ASP A 31 29.32 3.20 9.03
N LYS A 32 30.32 2.95 8.17
CA LYS A 32 30.18 2.28 6.88
C LYS A 32 29.61 0.87 7.12
N ILE A 33 28.47 0.58 6.51
CA ILE A 33 27.85 -0.75 6.55
C ILE A 33 28.75 -1.71 5.74
N ALA A 34 29.36 -2.67 6.45
CA ALA A 34 30.17 -3.72 5.85
C ALA A 34 29.30 -4.71 5.05
N GLN A 35 29.82 -5.12 3.89
CA GLN A 35 29.23 -6.13 3.01
C GLN A 35 29.08 -7.48 3.75
N SER A 36 27.85 -7.96 3.90
CA SER A 36 27.58 -9.36 4.23
C SER A 36 26.91 -10.04 3.04
N SER A 37 27.50 -11.12 2.56
CA SER A 37 27.06 -11.97 1.46
C SER A 37 25.57 -12.34 1.52
N VAL A 38 24.88 -12.07 0.42
CA VAL A 38 23.42 -12.13 0.24
C VAL A 38 22.97 -13.56 -0.08
N SER A 39 22.34 -14.27 0.86
CA SER A 39 21.62 -15.51 0.52
C SER A 39 20.38 -15.85 1.38
N THR A 40 19.90 -14.96 2.25
CA THR A 40 18.64 -15.20 3.01
C THR A 40 18.00 -13.88 3.43
N MET A 41 17.21 -13.26 2.53
CA MET A 41 16.67 -11.91 2.74
C MET A 41 15.14 -11.87 2.55
N MET A 42 14.42 -12.62 3.39
CA MET A 42 13.07 -12.21 3.80
C MET A 42 12.89 -12.46 5.29
N GLY A 43 12.97 -11.37 6.06
CA GLY A 43 13.07 -11.43 7.50
C GLY A 43 14.50 -11.76 7.91
N SER A 44 15.04 -11.03 8.88
CA SER A 44 16.38 -11.33 9.40
C SER A 44 16.39 -12.76 9.98
N SER A 45 16.91 -13.69 9.20
CA SER A 45 17.36 -15.00 9.65
C SER A 45 18.41 -15.53 8.68
N GLY A 46 19.33 -14.66 8.25
CA GLY A 46 20.67 -15.17 8.01
C GLY A 46 21.20 -15.60 9.37
N LYS A 47 21.08 -16.89 9.72
CA LYS A 47 21.51 -17.52 10.99
C LYS A 47 21.69 -16.50 12.14
N ILE A 48 20.63 -15.80 12.52
CA ILE A 48 20.65 -15.08 13.78
C ILE A 48 20.32 -16.18 14.77
N GLU A 49 21.33 -16.63 15.52
CA GLU A 49 21.07 -17.50 16.66
C GLU A 49 19.98 -16.82 17.51
N PRO A 50 19.01 -17.58 18.08
CA PRO A 50 17.89 -17.06 18.86
C PRO A 50 18.26 -16.02 19.93
N ILE A 51 19.53 -15.94 20.29
CA ILE A 51 20.15 -15.11 21.31
C ILE A 51 20.05 -13.59 21.01
N SER A 52 19.93 -13.14 19.76
CA SER A 52 19.98 -11.70 19.43
C SER A 52 18.63 -10.99 19.28
N TYR A 53 17.49 -11.69 19.42
CA TYR A 53 16.15 -11.08 19.44
C TYR A 53 15.59 -11.13 20.86
N HIS A 54 15.28 -9.97 21.45
CA HIS A 54 14.87 -9.87 22.84
C HIS A 54 13.35 -10.08 23.07
N GLY A 55 12.60 -10.50 22.04
CA GLY A 55 11.15 -10.72 22.13
C GLY A 55 10.74 -12.20 22.25
N LYS A 56 9.46 -12.43 22.56
CA LYS A 56 8.89 -13.80 22.62
C LYS A 56 8.92 -14.46 21.24
N THR A 57 9.28 -15.74 21.20
CA THR A 57 9.24 -16.58 20.00
C THR A 57 8.17 -17.67 20.14
N PHE A 58 7.59 -18.07 19.02
CA PHE A 58 6.51 -19.04 18.92
C PHE A 58 6.90 -20.12 17.90
N PHE A 59 6.77 -21.38 18.30
CA PHE A 59 7.00 -22.53 17.43
C PHE A 59 5.75 -22.83 16.58
N LEU A 60 5.96 -23.20 15.32
CA LEU A 60 4.91 -23.60 14.39
C LEU A 60 4.56 -25.09 14.55
N TYR A 61 3.60 -25.37 15.43
CA TYR A 61 3.09 -26.72 15.63
C TYR A 61 2.23 -27.23 14.46
N GLY A 62 2.30 -28.54 14.19
CA GLY A 62 1.48 -29.25 13.20
C GLY A 62 2.02 -29.21 11.77
N ALA A 63 3.17 -28.56 11.56
CA ALA A 63 3.84 -28.41 10.27
C ALA A 63 5.14 -29.24 10.15
N GLU A 64 5.41 -30.13 11.11
CA GLU A 64 6.68 -30.84 11.26
C GLU A 64 7.00 -31.72 10.03
N HIS A 65 5.96 -32.32 9.44
CA HIS A 65 6.05 -33.11 8.21
C HIS A 65 6.55 -32.32 6.99
N LEU A 66 6.50 -30.97 7.01
CA LEU A 66 7.02 -30.13 5.94
C LEU A 66 8.54 -29.97 5.98
N LYS A 67 9.21 -30.40 7.06
CA LYS A 67 10.68 -30.32 7.24
C LYS A 67 11.22 -28.91 6.92
N LEU A 68 10.58 -27.89 7.48
CA LEU A 68 10.93 -26.49 7.27
C LEU A 68 12.31 -26.17 7.87
N GLU A 69 13.08 -25.30 7.20
CA GLU A 69 14.35 -24.78 7.69
C GLU A 69 14.15 -23.90 8.95
N ASN A 70 13.02 -23.20 9.04
CA ASN A 70 12.66 -22.30 10.13
C ASN A 70 11.20 -22.51 10.59
N ASN A 71 11.04 -22.91 11.85
CA ASN A 71 9.74 -23.12 12.50
C ASN A 71 9.41 -22.06 13.57
N TYR A 72 10.24 -21.03 13.74
CA TYR A 72 10.07 -20.02 14.79
C TYR A 72 9.62 -18.67 14.23
N PHE A 73 8.68 -18.05 14.92
CA PHE A 73 8.10 -16.75 14.58
C PHE A 73 8.06 -15.84 15.80
N ASP A 74 8.12 -14.52 15.60
CA ASP A 74 8.06 -13.56 16.71
C ASP A 74 6.63 -13.08 17.06
N PHE A 75 5.63 -13.62 16.37
CA PHE A 75 4.23 -13.57 16.76
C PHE A 75 3.57 -14.96 16.57
N PRO A 76 2.43 -15.25 17.22
CA PRO A 76 1.74 -16.53 17.07
C PRO A 76 1.37 -16.81 15.61
N VAL A 77 1.88 -17.91 15.07
CA VAL A 77 1.53 -18.43 13.73
C VAL A 77 0.98 -19.84 13.90
N VAL A 78 -0.13 -20.13 13.22
CA VAL A 78 -0.76 -21.46 13.26
C VAL A 78 -0.74 -22.11 11.89
N TYR A 79 -0.70 -23.44 11.88
CA TYR A 79 -0.78 -24.24 10.66
C TYR A 79 -2.12 -24.99 10.58
N ASN A 80 -3.16 -24.32 10.09
CA ASN A 80 -4.50 -24.90 9.92
C ASN A 80 -4.99 -24.83 8.47
N ASP A 81 -6.17 -25.41 8.19
CA ASP A 81 -6.71 -25.49 6.82
C ASP A 81 -6.91 -24.14 6.14
N ALA A 82 -7.23 -23.09 6.89
CA ALA A 82 -7.35 -21.74 6.35
C ALA A 82 -5.98 -21.19 5.89
N VAL A 83 -4.91 -21.49 6.62
CA VAL A 83 -3.53 -21.12 6.26
C VAL A 83 -3.01 -21.99 5.12
N LYS A 84 -3.20 -23.32 5.18
CA LYS A 84 -2.87 -24.27 4.11
C LYS A 84 -3.46 -23.86 2.76
N LYS A 85 -4.71 -23.37 2.75
CA LYS A 85 -5.35 -22.85 1.54
C LYS A 85 -4.56 -21.69 0.90
N TRP A 86 -4.03 -20.78 1.71
CA TRP A 86 -3.22 -19.66 1.21
C TRP A 86 -1.81 -20.09 0.84
N ILE A 87 -1.21 -21.03 1.57
CA ILE A 87 0.05 -21.65 1.16
C ILE A 87 -0.12 -22.25 -0.25
N ASN A 88 -1.12 -23.11 -0.44
CA ASN A 88 -1.43 -23.70 -1.73
C ASN A 88 -1.70 -22.66 -2.83
N TYR A 89 -2.36 -21.54 -2.51
CA TYR A 89 -2.53 -20.44 -3.45
C TYR A 89 -1.18 -19.87 -3.89
N PHE A 90 -0.28 -19.52 -2.95
CA PHE A 90 1.03 -18.94 -3.26
C PHE A 90 2.00 -19.94 -3.90
N LEU A 91 1.86 -21.24 -3.69
CA LEU A 91 2.63 -22.25 -4.41
C LEU A 91 2.17 -22.42 -5.86
N ASN A 92 0.91 -22.08 -6.16
CA ASN A 92 0.31 -22.29 -7.48
C ASN A 92 -0.07 -20.96 -8.15
N ARG A 93 -1.38 -20.62 -8.17
CA ARG A 93 -1.93 -19.46 -8.91
C ARG A 93 -1.33 -18.11 -8.47
N GLY A 94 -0.85 -18.04 -7.24
CA GLY A 94 -0.22 -16.88 -6.62
C GLY A 94 1.30 -16.85 -6.72
N ARG A 95 1.96 -17.87 -7.28
CA ARG A 95 3.42 -18.05 -7.28
C ARG A 95 4.17 -16.84 -7.84
N GLY A 96 3.79 -16.38 -9.03
CA GLY A 96 4.42 -15.19 -9.62
C GLY A 96 4.17 -13.89 -8.84
N PHE A 97 3.06 -13.78 -8.10
CA PHE A 97 2.88 -12.64 -7.18
C PHE A 97 3.83 -12.74 -6.00
N PHE A 98 3.92 -13.91 -5.38
CA PHE A 98 4.79 -14.16 -4.25
C PHE A 98 6.27 -13.91 -4.60
N SER A 99 6.77 -14.44 -5.73
CA SER A 99 8.15 -14.19 -6.17
C SER A 99 8.45 -12.70 -6.33
N ARG A 100 7.56 -11.92 -6.95
CA ARG A 100 7.73 -10.45 -7.09
C ARG A 100 7.63 -9.68 -5.79
N TYR A 101 6.88 -10.20 -4.82
CA TYR A 101 6.77 -9.58 -3.49
C TYR A 101 8.05 -9.85 -2.71
N SER A 102 8.57 -11.07 -2.84
CA SER A 102 9.80 -11.54 -2.24
C SER A 102 11.02 -10.81 -2.78
N GLY A 103 11.14 -10.65 -4.10
CA GLY A 103 12.25 -9.88 -4.69
C GLY A 103 12.28 -8.44 -4.16
N ARG A 104 11.11 -7.78 -4.08
CA ARG A 104 11.00 -6.45 -3.46
C ARG A 104 11.24 -6.43 -1.96
N ALA A 105 11.04 -7.55 -1.27
CA ALA A 105 11.30 -7.65 0.16
C ALA A 105 12.80 -7.51 0.46
N GLY A 106 13.71 -7.90 -0.45
CA GLY A 106 15.14 -7.63 -0.31
C GLY A 106 15.44 -6.14 -0.04
N LYS A 107 14.75 -5.26 -0.78
CA LYS A 107 14.91 -3.80 -0.63
C LYS A 107 14.35 -3.24 0.68
N TYR A 108 13.20 -3.72 1.14
CA TYR A 108 12.45 -3.07 2.22
C TYR A 108 12.40 -3.83 3.54
N ALA A 109 12.33 -5.16 3.51
CA ALA A 109 12.10 -5.96 4.72
C ALA A 109 13.16 -5.75 5.82
N PRO A 110 14.48 -5.61 5.52
CA PRO A 110 15.48 -5.38 6.56
C PRO A 110 15.20 -4.11 7.39
N ILE A 111 15.08 -2.95 6.73
CA ILE A 111 14.87 -1.67 7.40
C ILE A 111 13.50 -1.57 8.04
N LEU A 112 12.45 -2.09 7.39
CA LEU A 112 11.09 -2.01 7.95
C LEU A 112 10.90 -2.95 9.13
N GLY A 113 11.49 -4.15 9.10
CA GLY A 113 11.52 -5.07 10.23
C GLY A 113 12.24 -4.46 11.42
N LYS A 114 13.35 -3.75 11.19
CA LYS A 114 14.07 -3.03 12.25
C LYS A 114 13.21 -1.92 12.89
N ILE A 115 12.51 -1.13 12.09
CA ILE A 115 11.60 -0.09 12.60
C ILE A 115 10.48 -0.71 13.47
N LEU A 116 9.93 -1.86 13.08
CA LEU A 116 8.92 -2.55 13.90
C LEU A 116 9.50 -2.93 15.27
N GLU A 117 10.68 -3.53 15.29
CA GLU A 117 11.38 -3.86 16.53
C GLU A 117 11.67 -2.63 17.39
N ASP A 118 12.16 -1.53 16.81
CA ASP A 118 12.45 -0.30 17.54
C ASP A 118 11.21 0.30 18.20
N HIS A 119 10.03 -0.02 17.68
CA HIS A 119 8.74 0.35 18.27
C HIS A 119 8.17 -0.69 19.26
N GLY A 120 8.93 -1.75 19.54
CA GLY A 120 8.58 -2.85 20.45
C GLY A 120 7.58 -3.83 19.84
N LEU A 121 7.65 -4.05 18.52
CA LEU A 121 6.76 -4.96 17.80
C LEU A 121 7.53 -6.15 17.21
N PRO A 122 6.86 -7.29 16.99
CA PRO A 122 7.42 -8.40 16.24
C PRO A 122 7.83 -7.99 14.81
N ARG A 123 9.02 -8.39 14.37
CA ARG A 123 9.56 -8.14 13.03
C ARG A 123 8.74 -8.89 11.96
N ASP A 124 8.25 -10.10 12.25
CA ASP A 124 7.45 -10.88 11.28
C ASP A 124 6.08 -10.21 10.98
N LEU A 125 5.66 -9.17 11.72
CA LEU A 125 4.53 -8.33 11.28
C LEU A 125 4.80 -7.63 9.94
N ILE A 126 6.03 -7.62 9.44
CA ILE A 126 6.37 -7.13 8.11
C ILE A 126 5.60 -7.86 6.99
N PHE A 127 5.16 -9.10 7.23
CA PHE A 127 4.31 -9.84 6.28
C PHE A 127 2.93 -9.19 6.07
N LEU A 128 2.49 -8.28 6.95
CA LEU A 128 1.31 -7.43 6.71
C LEU A 128 1.57 -6.48 5.53
N ALA A 129 2.71 -5.80 5.47
CA ALA A 129 3.07 -4.94 4.34
C ALA A 129 3.21 -5.74 3.04
N MET A 130 3.70 -6.97 3.13
CA MET A 130 3.71 -7.92 2.01
C MET A 130 2.28 -8.26 1.55
N ALA A 131 1.38 -8.55 2.50
CA ALA A 131 -0.01 -8.88 2.21
C ALA A 131 -0.81 -7.71 1.60
N GLU A 132 -0.51 -6.48 2.02
CA GLU A 132 -1.20 -5.24 1.62
C GLU A 132 -0.78 -4.76 0.23
N SER A 133 0.52 -4.77 -0.09
CA SER A 133 1.02 -4.22 -1.35
C SER A 133 2.20 -4.98 -1.97
N GLY A 134 2.73 -5.98 -1.26
CA GLY A 134 4.01 -6.60 -1.57
C GLY A 134 5.17 -5.62 -1.45
N PHE A 135 5.13 -4.68 -0.50
CA PHE A 135 6.12 -3.60 -0.36
C PHE A 135 6.14 -2.61 -1.54
N ARG A 136 4.97 -2.15 -2.03
CA ARG A 136 4.94 -1.14 -3.12
C ARG A 136 4.70 0.27 -2.57
N PRO A 137 5.70 1.17 -2.59
CA PRO A 137 5.51 2.59 -2.23
C PRO A 137 4.38 3.28 -3.00
N SER A 138 4.25 2.99 -4.30
CA SER A 138 3.26 3.60 -5.18
C SER A 138 1.93 2.85 -5.27
N ALA A 139 1.69 1.83 -4.43
CA ALA A 139 0.40 1.13 -4.45
C ALA A 139 -0.74 2.07 -4.10
N THR A 140 -1.84 1.95 -4.85
CA THR A 140 -3.08 2.67 -4.58
C THR A 140 -4.27 1.73 -4.80
N SER A 141 -5.11 1.54 -3.81
CA SER A 141 -6.33 0.76 -3.94
C SER A 141 -7.46 1.54 -4.59
N TRP A 142 -8.51 0.84 -5.00
CA TRP A 142 -9.76 1.44 -5.47
C TRP A 142 -10.50 2.24 -4.39
N ALA A 143 -10.19 1.99 -3.11
CA ALA A 143 -10.73 2.69 -1.96
C ALA A 143 -9.82 3.84 -1.48
N ALA A 144 -8.74 4.14 -2.22
CA ALA A 144 -7.75 5.18 -1.91
C ALA A 144 -6.81 4.87 -0.74
N ALA A 145 -6.66 3.59 -0.39
CA ALA A 145 -5.54 3.13 0.43
C ALA A 145 -4.23 3.27 -0.35
N VAL A 146 -3.16 3.78 0.27
CA VAL A 146 -1.89 4.10 -0.42
C VAL A 146 -0.69 3.53 0.33
N GLY A 147 0.35 3.16 -0.42
CA GLY A 147 1.66 2.85 0.15
C GLY A 147 1.90 1.38 0.47
N PRO A 148 3.05 1.08 1.09
CA PRO A 148 3.43 -0.28 1.43
C PRO A 148 2.43 -0.91 2.41
N TRP A 149 1.93 -0.09 3.34
CA TRP A 149 0.99 -0.45 4.40
C TRP A 149 -0.48 -0.19 4.07
N GLN A 150 -0.80 0.27 2.85
CA GLN A 150 -2.16 0.56 2.39
C GLN A 150 -2.98 1.43 3.37
N PHE A 151 -2.39 2.54 3.83
CA PHE A 151 -3.12 3.47 4.69
C PHE A 151 -4.26 4.18 3.96
N MET A 152 -5.44 4.14 4.56
CA MET A 152 -6.51 5.08 4.23
C MET A 152 -6.11 6.51 4.61
N PRO A 153 -6.55 7.56 3.89
CA PRO A 153 -6.08 8.92 4.16
C PRO A 153 -6.34 9.39 5.60
N ALA A 154 -7.53 9.11 6.14
CA ALA A 154 -7.89 9.50 7.51
C ALA A 154 -7.03 8.77 8.55
N THR A 155 -6.81 7.47 8.36
CA THR A 155 -5.98 6.66 9.25
C THR A 155 -4.52 7.09 9.19
N GLY A 156 -3.97 7.33 7.99
CA GLY A 156 -2.60 7.82 7.85
C GLY A 156 -2.37 9.13 8.60
N LYS A 157 -3.27 10.11 8.44
CA LYS A 157 -3.20 11.38 9.19
C LYS A 157 -3.28 11.19 10.70
N ARG A 158 -4.18 10.31 11.16
CA ARG A 158 -4.32 9.99 12.59
C ARG A 158 -3.01 9.48 13.20
N PHE A 159 -2.18 8.80 12.41
CA PHE A 159 -0.88 8.27 12.85
C PHE A 159 0.32 9.11 12.37
N GLY A 160 0.08 10.37 12.01
CA GLY A 160 1.13 11.37 11.80
C GLY A 160 1.68 11.45 10.38
N LEU A 161 1.05 10.81 9.39
CA LEU A 161 1.47 10.95 7.99
C LEU A 161 0.90 12.23 7.37
N ASP A 162 1.77 13.03 6.78
CA ASP A 162 1.37 14.16 5.95
C ASP A 162 0.86 13.70 4.59
N ILE A 163 -0.31 14.21 4.23
CA ILE A 163 -1.00 13.91 2.98
C ILE A 163 -1.55 15.22 2.42
N SER A 164 -0.80 15.77 1.47
CA SER A 164 -1.05 17.02 0.78
C SER A 164 -1.03 16.82 -0.74
N TRP A 165 -0.99 17.92 -1.50
CA TRP A 165 -0.87 17.88 -2.96
C TRP A 165 0.55 17.59 -3.44
N PHE A 166 1.54 18.09 -2.70
CA PHE A 166 2.96 17.99 -3.04
C PHE A 166 3.58 16.72 -2.48
N ARG A 167 3.01 16.18 -1.38
CA ARG A 167 3.55 15.03 -0.67
C ARG A 167 2.45 14.09 -0.17
N ASP A 168 2.68 12.78 -0.24
CA ASP A 168 1.85 11.74 0.38
C ASP A 168 2.75 10.71 1.09
N GLU A 169 3.00 10.95 2.37
CA GLU A 169 3.94 10.15 3.20
C GLU A 169 3.48 8.72 3.44
N ARG A 170 2.25 8.38 3.07
CA ARG A 170 1.84 6.96 2.98
C ARG A 170 2.72 6.20 2.00
N ARG A 171 3.29 6.87 0.99
CA ARG A 171 4.19 6.25 0.01
C ARG A 171 5.62 6.11 0.53
N ASP A 172 6.03 6.89 1.52
CA ASP A 172 7.35 6.78 2.14
C ASP A 172 7.42 5.47 2.95
N PRO A 173 8.31 4.52 2.61
CA PRO A 173 8.37 3.23 3.29
C PRO A 173 8.76 3.35 4.77
N ILE A 174 9.65 4.28 5.14
CA ILE A 174 10.12 4.47 6.51
C ILE A 174 9.01 5.12 7.36
N LYS A 175 8.51 6.29 6.94
CA LYS A 175 7.47 7.05 7.66
C LYS A 175 6.17 6.25 7.78
N SER A 176 5.74 5.60 6.71
CA SER A 176 4.54 4.77 6.76
C SER A 176 4.70 3.54 7.65
N THR A 177 5.91 3.00 7.80
CA THR A 177 6.17 1.89 8.74
C THR A 177 6.13 2.37 10.19
N ILE A 178 6.67 3.54 10.49
CA ILE A 178 6.53 4.16 11.83
C ILE A 178 5.05 4.37 12.17
N ALA A 179 4.24 4.86 11.22
CA ALA A 179 2.80 5.01 11.41
C ALA A 179 2.09 3.65 11.57
N ALA A 180 2.47 2.63 10.80
CA ALA A 180 1.95 1.27 10.92
C ALA A 180 2.28 0.67 12.28
N ALA A 181 3.51 0.86 12.77
CA ALA A 181 3.94 0.40 14.07
C ALA A 181 3.07 1.01 15.19
N LYS A 182 2.88 2.34 15.18
CA LYS A 182 1.99 3.02 16.14
C LYS A 182 0.56 2.48 16.08
N TYR A 183 0.04 2.22 14.88
CA TYR A 183 -1.32 1.70 14.72
C TYR A 183 -1.45 0.26 15.20
N LEU A 184 -0.54 -0.63 14.79
CA LEU A 184 -0.54 -2.03 15.20
C LEU A 184 -0.35 -2.18 16.71
N LYS A 185 0.54 -1.39 17.32
CA LYS A 185 0.71 -1.34 18.78
C LYS A 185 -0.60 -0.97 19.48
N ARG A 186 -1.29 0.07 19.01
CA ARG A 186 -2.61 0.47 19.54
C ARG A 186 -3.62 -0.67 19.41
N LEU A 187 -3.70 -1.32 18.25
CA LEU A 187 -4.64 -2.41 18.01
C LEU A 187 -4.34 -3.61 18.92
N HIS A 188 -3.08 -3.97 19.07
CA HIS A 188 -2.65 -5.05 19.95
C HIS A 188 -2.97 -4.73 21.41
N ASN A 189 -2.66 -3.52 21.89
CA ASN A 189 -3.01 -3.10 23.24
C ASN A 189 -4.53 -3.13 23.50
N TYR A 190 -5.34 -2.91 22.46
CA TYR A 190 -6.80 -2.90 22.57
C TYR A 190 -7.42 -4.31 22.53
N PHE A 191 -6.83 -5.23 21.76
CA PHE A 191 -7.41 -6.58 21.55
C PHE A 191 -6.64 -7.72 22.26
N GLY A 192 -5.43 -7.49 22.74
CA GLY A 192 -4.58 -8.50 23.39
C GLY A 192 -4.08 -9.63 22.47
N SER A 193 -4.37 -9.57 21.16
CA SER A 193 -4.04 -10.62 20.18
C SER A 193 -3.58 -10.01 18.86
N TRP A 194 -2.51 -10.58 18.29
CA TRP A 194 -2.01 -10.20 16.97
C TRP A 194 -2.98 -10.58 15.84
N GLU A 195 -3.71 -11.68 15.99
CA GLU A 195 -4.74 -12.11 15.03
C GLU A 195 -5.91 -11.12 14.98
N LEU A 196 -6.41 -10.70 16.15
CA LEU A 196 -7.44 -9.67 16.23
C LEU A 196 -6.93 -8.31 15.77
N ALA A 197 -5.70 -7.95 16.12
CA ALA A 197 -5.07 -6.70 15.66
C ALA A 197 -4.94 -6.68 14.13
N ALA A 198 -4.45 -7.76 13.51
CA ALA A 198 -4.38 -7.87 12.05
C ALA A 198 -5.77 -7.85 11.39
N ALA A 199 -6.76 -8.54 11.96
CA ALA A 199 -8.14 -8.47 11.48
C ALA A 199 -8.72 -7.03 11.57
N ALA A 200 -8.43 -6.32 12.66
CA ALA A 200 -8.86 -4.94 12.88
C ALA A 200 -8.12 -3.95 11.99
N TYR A 201 -6.85 -4.20 11.66
CA TYR A 201 -6.10 -3.41 10.69
C TYR A 201 -6.82 -3.39 9.33
N ASN A 202 -7.30 -4.56 8.88
CA ASN A 202 -8.02 -4.71 7.62
C ASN A 202 -9.47 -4.18 7.67
N ALA A 203 -10.22 -4.51 8.73
CA ALA A 203 -11.66 -4.26 8.80
C ALA A 203 -12.07 -2.98 9.56
N GLY A 204 -11.13 -2.39 10.30
CA GLY A 204 -11.34 -1.33 11.30
C GLY A 204 -11.66 -1.88 12.70
N GLU A 205 -11.13 -1.22 13.73
CA GLU A 205 -11.26 -1.65 15.14
C GLU A 205 -12.72 -1.78 15.61
N GLY A 206 -13.58 -0.84 15.19
CA GLY A 206 -15.00 -0.87 15.54
C GLY A 206 -15.79 -1.99 14.86
N LYS A 207 -15.29 -2.55 13.74
CA LYS A 207 -15.91 -3.71 13.10
C LYS A 207 -15.58 -4.99 13.86
N VAL A 208 -14.33 -5.15 14.29
CA VAL A 208 -13.89 -6.31 15.09
C VAL A 208 -14.53 -6.28 16.48
N SER A 209 -14.52 -5.12 17.16
CA SER A 209 -15.16 -4.94 18.49
C SER A 209 -16.64 -5.34 18.49
N ARG A 210 -17.40 -4.93 17.46
CA ARG A 210 -18.81 -5.34 17.31
C ARG A 210 -18.98 -6.82 17.01
N SER A 211 -17.99 -7.47 16.40
CA SER A 211 -17.99 -8.91 16.16
C SER A 211 -17.78 -9.66 17.48
N ILE A 212 -16.80 -9.23 18.29
CA ILE A 212 -16.52 -9.77 19.62
C ILE A 212 -17.78 -9.68 20.49
N LYS A 213 -18.33 -8.47 20.67
CA LYS A 213 -19.55 -8.25 21.46
C LYS A 213 -20.74 -9.09 20.99
N ARG A 214 -20.87 -9.30 19.68
CA ARG A 214 -22.00 -10.06 19.10
C ARG A 214 -21.93 -11.56 19.37
N TYR A 215 -20.72 -12.13 19.42
CA TYR A 215 -20.53 -13.58 19.50
C TYR A 215 -19.89 -14.04 20.81
N GLY A 216 -19.54 -13.11 21.72
CA GLY A 216 -19.01 -13.43 23.03
C GLY A 216 -17.65 -14.13 23.01
N THR A 217 -16.82 -13.88 21.99
CA THR A 217 -15.50 -14.50 21.86
C THR A 217 -14.45 -13.51 21.38
N GLU A 218 -13.28 -13.57 22.01
CA GLU A 218 -12.08 -12.82 21.65
C GLU A 218 -11.09 -13.67 20.83
N ASN A 219 -11.48 -14.90 20.46
CA ASN A 219 -10.69 -15.74 19.58
C ASN A 219 -11.02 -15.45 18.11
N PHE A 220 -10.04 -14.96 17.35
CA PHE A 220 -10.20 -14.72 15.91
C PHE A 220 -10.67 -15.97 15.14
N TRP A 221 -10.17 -17.14 15.50
CA TRP A 221 -10.49 -18.41 14.84
C TRP A 221 -11.94 -18.85 15.04
N ASP A 222 -12.58 -18.40 16.11
CA ASP A 222 -14.02 -18.55 16.31
C ASP A 222 -14.80 -17.45 15.59
N LEU A 223 -14.38 -16.19 15.72
CA LEU A 223 -15.04 -15.06 15.05
C LEU A 223 -15.15 -15.24 13.54
N ARG A 224 -14.14 -15.82 12.89
CA ARG A 224 -14.15 -16.03 11.44
C ARG A 224 -15.20 -17.05 10.98
N LYS A 225 -15.70 -17.93 11.86
CA LYS A 225 -16.76 -18.90 11.53
C LYS A 225 -18.08 -18.17 11.25
N TYR A 226 -18.33 -17.04 11.94
CA TYR A 226 -19.59 -16.30 11.82
C TYR A 226 -19.67 -15.34 10.63
N ARG A 227 -20.88 -14.95 10.24
CA ARG A 227 -21.14 -14.15 9.01
C ARG A 227 -20.85 -12.65 9.14
N TYR A 228 -20.59 -12.13 10.34
CA TYR A 228 -20.46 -10.69 10.54
C TYR A 228 -19.19 -10.11 9.91
N LEU A 229 -18.07 -10.81 10.02
CA LEU A 229 -16.83 -10.47 9.31
C LEU A 229 -16.96 -10.85 7.83
N LYS A 230 -16.46 -9.99 6.94
CA LYS A 230 -16.44 -10.27 5.51
C LYS A 230 -15.35 -11.30 5.20
N ASP A 231 -15.51 -12.04 4.10
CA ASP A 231 -14.51 -13.03 3.67
C ASP A 231 -13.12 -12.41 3.47
N GLU A 232 -13.05 -11.15 3.02
CA GLU A 232 -11.79 -10.40 2.93
C GLU A 232 -11.03 -10.41 4.27
N THR A 233 -11.70 -10.03 5.37
CA THR A 233 -11.13 -10.01 6.71
C THR A 233 -10.87 -11.42 7.26
N LYS A 234 -11.81 -12.37 7.04
CA LYS A 234 -11.67 -13.77 7.50
C LYS A 234 -10.47 -14.49 6.88
N ASN A 235 -10.05 -14.05 5.71
CA ASN A 235 -8.91 -14.59 4.98
C ASN A 235 -7.64 -13.74 5.13
N TYR A 236 -7.73 -12.54 5.70
CA TYR A 236 -6.60 -11.63 5.85
C TYR A 236 -5.52 -12.21 6.79
N VAL A 237 -5.90 -12.65 7.99
CA VAL A 237 -4.98 -13.24 8.97
C VAL A 237 -4.34 -14.54 8.45
N PRO A 238 -5.10 -15.53 7.92
CA PRO A 238 -4.49 -16.74 7.37
C PRO A 238 -3.55 -16.48 6.19
N LYS A 239 -3.83 -15.45 5.36
CA LYS A 239 -2.95 -15.05 4.26
C LYS A 239 -1.60 -14.54 4.77
N ILE A 240 -1.58 -13.73 5.82
CA ILE A 240 -0.35 -13.23 6.44
C ILE A 240 0.48 -14.37 6.99
N MET A 241 -0.15 -15.29 7.73
CA MET A 241 0.54 -16.47 8.28
C MET A 241 1.14 -17.34 7.17
N ALA A 242 0.42 -17.57 6.07
CA ALA A 242 0.96 -18.29 4.93
C ALA A 242 2.15 -17.58 4.28
N LEU A 243 2.08 -16.25 4.14
CA LEU A 243 3.21 -15.45 3.64
C LEU A 243 4.42 -15.55 4.57
N ALA A 244 4.22 -15.54 5.89
CA ALA A 244 5.28 -15.69 6.87
C ALA A 244 5.93 -17.07 6.78
N ILE A 245 5.12 -18.14 6.76
CA ILE A 245 5.61 -19.53 6.67
C ILE A 245 6.44 -19.73 5.40
N ILE A 246 5.94 -19.29 4.24
CA ILE A 246 6.67 -19.45 2.98
C ILE A 246 7.88 -18.50 2.94
N GLY A 247 7.70 -17.24 3.35
CA GLY A 247 8.72 -16.21 3.27
C GLY A 247 9.97 -16.50 4.10
N LYS A 248 9.81 -17.19 5.24
CA LYS A 248 10.93 -17.65 6.07
C LYS A 248 11.49 -19.02 5.67
N ASN A 249 10.87 -19.69 4.69
CA ASN A 249 11.23 -21.04 4.25
C ASN A 249 11.25 -21.16 2.71
N LEU A 250 11.82 -20.17 2.04
CA LEU A 250 11.73 -20.03 0.58
C LEU A 250 12.19 -21.29 -0.15
N LYS A 251 13.33 -21.86 0.24
CA LYS A 251 13.90 -23.07 -0.37
C LYS A 251 12.96 -24.27 -0.22
N SER A 252 12.43 -24.51 0.99
CA SER A 252 11.48 -25.59 1.28
C SER A 252 10.21 -25.53 0.41
N PHE A 253 9.84 -24.34 -0.06
CA PHE A 253 8.68 -24.11 -0.92
C PHE A 253 9.04 -23.89 -2.40
N GLY A 254 10.27 -24.20 -2.79
CA GLY A 254 10.75 -24.14 -4.17
C GLY A 254 10.98 -22.72 -4.69
N PHE A 255 11.26 -21.75 -3.82
CA PHE A 255 11.57 -20.36 -4.16
C PHE A 255 13.06 -20.03 -3.97
N GLY A 256 13.95 -20.99 -4.26
CA GLY A 256 15.40 -20.81 -4.11
C GLY A 256 15.99 -19.73 -5.01
N ASP A 257 15.40 -19.51 -6.19
CA ASP A 257 15.97 -18.66 -7.25
C ASP A 257 15.31 -17.27 -7.32
N ILE A 258 14.89 -16.72 -6.18
CA ILE A 258 14.36 -15.35 -6.15
C ILE A 258 15.51 -14.36 -6.33
N ASP A 259 15.39 -13.52 -7.36
CA ASP A 259 16.20 -12.33 -7.52
C ASP A 259 15.74 -11.23 -6.56
N PHE A 260 16.54 -10.99 -5.52
CA PHE A 260 16.26 -9.99 -4.50
C PHE A 260 16.78 -8.63 -4.94
N HIS A 261 15.94 -7.61 -4.79
CA HIS A 261 16.36 -6.24 -5.01
C HIS A 261 17.33 -5.80 -3.92
N ASP A 262 18.29 -4.96 -4.29
CA ASP A 262 19.24 -4.39 -3.34
C ASP A 262 18.54 -3.66 -2.19
N PRO A 263 19.09 -3.76 -0.96
CA PRO A 263 18.62 -3.00 0.20
C PRO A 263 18.43 -1.52 -0.12
N LEU A 264 17.43 -0.90 0.53
CA LEU A 264 17.22 0.53 0.42
C LEU A 264 18.36 1.27 1.10
N ASP A 265 19.22 1.88 0.29
CA ASP A 265 20.33 2.73 0.73
C ASP A 265 20.27 4.10 0.04
N PHE A 266 20.66 5.15 0.75
CA PHE A 266 20.61 6.55 0.30
C PHE A 266 21.36 7.48 1.24
N ASP A 267 21.82 8.61 0.68
CA ASP A 267 22.22 9.79 1.46
C ASP A 267 21.03 10.76 1.59
N GLU A 268 21.10 11.69 2.54
CA GLU A 268 20.08 12.74 2.71
C GLU A 268 20.66 14.14 2.52
N VAL A 269 19.89 15.00 1.86
CA VAL A 269 20.23 16.40 1.59
C VAL A 269 19.08 17.29 2.05
N SER A 270 19.39 18.28 2.89
CA SER A 270 18.41 19.30 3.29
C SER A 270 18.22 20.31 2.17
N LEU A 271 16.98 20.45 1.67
CA LEU A 271 16.62 21.39 0.61
C LEU A 271 15.58 22.40 1.10
N PRO A 272 15.70 23.69 0.74
CA PRO A 272 14.67 24.67 1.05
C PRO A 272 13.29 24.33 0.46
N PRO A 273 12.21 24.89 1.00
CA PRO A 273 10.89 24.85 0.38
C PRO A 273 10.92 25.39 -1.07
N LYS A 274 10.01 24.89 -1.91
CA LYS A 274 9.89 25.29 -3.33
C LYS A 274 11.14 25.05 -4.19
N THR A 275 11.98 24.07 -3.84
CA THR A 275 13.12 23.67 -4.68
C THR A 275 12.65 22.87 -5.91
N ASP A 276 13.06 23.23 -7.13
CA ASP A 276 12.83 22.49 -8.39
C ASP A 276 13.71 21.23 -8.44
N LEU A 277 13.08 20.08 -8.22
CA LEU A 277 13.73 18.77 -8.19
C LEU A 277 14.24 18.31 -9.55
N VAL A 278 13.69 18.84 -10.66
CA VAL A 278 14.16 18.51 -12.00
C VAL A 278 15.46 19.26 -12.31
N ALA A 279 15.52 20.55 -11.94
CA ALA A 279 16.74 21.34 -12.05
C ALA A 279 17.84 20.79 -11.11
N PHE A 280 17.47 20.50 -9.86
CA PHE A 280 18.37 19.90 -8.88
C PHE A 280 18.96 18.56 -9.37
N ALA A 281 18.12 17.65 -9.86
CA ALA A 281 18.59 16.36 -10.36
C ALA A 281 19.54 16.50 -11.55
N LYS A 282 19.19 17.38 -12.52
CA LYS A 282 19.99 17.61 -13.72
C LYS A 282 21.39 18.12 -13.38
N ASP A 283 21.50 19.14 -12.52
CA ASP A 283 22.77 19.77 -12.19
C ASP A 283 23.70 18.87 -11.38
N ASN A 284 23.13 17.95 -10.60
CA ASN A 284 23.87 17.00 -9.75
C ASN A 284 24.04 15.62 -10.41
N ASN A 285 23.74 15.48 -11.71
CA ASN A 285 23.84 14.23 -12.47
C ASN A 285 23.06 13.06 -11.84
N ILE A 286 21.92 13.33 -11.22
CA ILE A 286 21.04 12.32 -10.62
C ILE A 286 19.94 11.99 -11.63
N ASP A 287 19.72 10.69 -11.89
CA ASP A 287 18.57 10.28 -12.70
C ASP A 287 17.25 10.64 -11.98
N LEU A 288 16.36 11.34 -12.69
CA LEU A 288 15.11 11.82 -12.11
C LEU A 288 14.17 10.66 -11.70
N LYS A 289 14.27 9.50 -12.36
CA LYS A 289 13.47 8.33 -12.00
C LYS A 289 14.02 7.71 -10.72
N GLU A 290 15.33 7.54 -10.59
CA GLU A 290 15.98 7.09 -9.36
C GLU A 290 15.65 8.01 -8.16
N LEU A 291 15.76 9.33 -8.34
CA LEU A 291 15.42 10.29 -7.29
C LEU A 291 13.95 10.14 -6.82
N LYS A 292 13.03 9.88 -7.75
CA LYS A 292 11.61 9.63 -7.43
C LYS A 292 11.36 8.26 -6.81
N GLU A 293 12.21 7.27 -7.07
CA GLU A 293 12.14 5.96 -6.44
C GLU A 293 12.61 6.01 -4.99
N LEU A 294 13.60 6.85 -4.68
CA LEU A 294 14.04 7.13 -3.30
C LEU A 294 13.06 8.01 -2.52
N ASN A 295 12.36 8.93 -3.20
CA ASN A 295 11.38 9.85 -2.60
C ASN A 295 9.96 9.63 -3.15
N PRO A 296 9.38 8.43 -2.99
CA PRO A 296 8.10 8.09 -3.59
C PRO A 296 6.93 8.94 -3.05
N GLU A 297 7.05 9.54 -1.88
CA GLU A 297 6.10 10.47 -1.26
C GLU A 297 5.99 11.80 -1.99
N LEU A 298 7.05 12.27 -2.65
CA LEU A 298 7.00 13.50 -3.45
C LEU A 298 6.17 13.26 -4.71
N LEU A 299 5.08 14.01 -4.84
CA LEU A 299 4.10 13.85 -5.92
C LEU A 299 4.30 14.82 -7.07
N THR A 300 5.14 15.84 -6.89
CA THR A 300 5.32 16.97 -7.79
C THR A 300 6.80 17.18 -8.14
N TRP A 301 7.09 18.13 -9.02
CA TRP A 301 8.45 18.51 -9.41
C TRP A 301 9.15 19.43 -8.41
N ILE A 302 8.50 19.79 -7.31
CA ILE A 302 9.06 20.65 -6.27
C ILE A 302 9.01 19.99 -4.90
N THR A 303 9.89 20.41 -3.99
CA THR A 303 9.73 20.19 -2.55
C THR A 303 8.46 20.90 -2.04
N PRO A 304 7.87 20.47 -0.91
CA PRO A 304 6.70 21.13 -0.34
C PRO A 304 6.90 22.65 -0.23
N PRO A 305 5.92 23.47 -0.66
CA PRO A 305 6.13 24.91 -0.80
C PRO A 305 6.07 25.69 0.52
N ILE A 306 5.64 25.03 1.60
CA ILE A 306 5.47 25.61 2.94
C ILE A 306 6.08 24.63 3.94
N GLY A 307 6.75 25.17 4.95
CA GLY A 307 7.29 24.45 6.08
C GLY A 307 8.79 24.63 6.20
N GLU A 308 9.39 23.73 6.97
CA GLU A 308 10.84 23.61 7.12
C GLU A 308 11.47 23.01 5.87
N ASP A 309 12.80 22.96 5.87
CA ASP A 309 13.57 22.27 4.85
C ASP A 309 13.13 20.81 4.69
N TYR A 310 13.20 20.36 3.44
CA TYR A 310 12.90 19.01 3.04
C TYR A 310 14.17 18.15 3.01
N LEU A 311 14.21 17.10 3.81
CA LEU A 311 15.23 16.06 3.71
C LEU A 311 14.96 15.18 2.49
N LEU A 312 15.69 15.44 1.40
CA LEU A 312 15.62 14.71 0.15
C LEU A 312 16.60 13.53 0.18
N ARG A 313 16.13 12.33 -0.11
CA ARG A 313 16.98 11.15 -0.29
C ARG A 313 17.64 11.17 -1.66
N VAL A 314 18.93 10.93 -1.73
CA VAL A 314 19.71 10.88 -2.98
C VAL A 314 20.54 9.59 -3.02
N PRO A 315 21.00 9.14 -4.20
CA PRO A 315 21.85 7.96 -4.29
C PRO A 315 23.10 8.09 -3.41
N VAL A 316 23.57 6.97 -2.86
CA VAL A 316 24.77 6.94 -2.02
C VAL A 316 25.98 7.49 -2.78
N GLY A 317 26.78 8.31 -2.12
CA GLY A 317 27.97 8.94 -2.72
C GLY A 317 27.66 10.16 -3.58
N THR A 318 26.41 10.66 -3.56
CA THR A 318 26.05 11.92 -4.23
C THR A 318 26.85 13.05 -3.61
N THR A 319 27.89 13.50 -4.32
CA THR A 319 28.69 14.65 -3.90
C THR A 319 28.03 15.92 -4.40
N LEU A 320 27.45 16.68 -3.47
CA LEU A 320 26.93 18.01 -3.79
C LEU A 320 28.11 18.92 -4.11
N LYS A 321 28.16 19.47 -5.34
CA LYS A 321 28.99 20.66 -5.63
C LYS A 321 28.57 21.77 -4.66
N LYS A 322 29.42 22.76 -4.30
CA LYS A 322 28.98 23.89 -3.46
C LYS A 322 27.67 24.47 -4.01
N VAL A 323 26.54 24.16 -3.35
CA VAL A 323 25.21 24.44 -3.88
C VAL A 323 24.73 25.74 -3.29
N ASP A 324 24.67 26.78 -4.12
CA ASP A 324 23.73 27.86 -3.88
C ASP A 324 22.32 27.35 -4.20
N PHE A 325 21.50 27.06 -3.19
CA PHE A 325 20.15 26.54 -3.36
C PHE A 325 19.18 27.57 -3.96
N SER A 326 19.54 28.86 -3.94
CA SER A 326 18.69 29.91 -4.52
C SER A 326 18.46 29.71 -6.02
N LYS A 327 19.45 29.13 -6.73
CA LYS A 327 19.34 28.79 -8.16
C LYS A 327 18.32 27.71 -8.48
N TYR A 328 17.88 26.96 -7.46
CA TYR A 328 16.88 25.91 -7.60
C TYR A 328 15.50 26.36 -7.14
N LEU A 329 15.28 27.64 -6.85
CA LEU A 329 13.93 28.13 -6.58
C LEU A 329 13.02 27.83 -7.77
N ALA A 330 11.86 27.23 -7.50
CA ALA A 330 10.91 26.88 -8.53
C ALA A 330 10.27 28.14 -9.13
N GLU A 331 10.62 28.46 -10.38
CA GLU A 331 10.04 29.61 -11.11
C GLU A 331 9.14 29.18 -12.28
N ALA A 332 9.34 27.95 -12.77
CA ALA A 332 8.67 27.41 -13.95
C ALA A 332 7.20 27.04 -13.69
N PHE A 333 6.44 27.81 -12.91
CA PHE A 333 5.02 27.59 -12.68
C PHE A 333 4.16 28.10 -13.83
N GLN A 334 3.08 27.38 -14.14
CA GLN A 334 2.01 27.91 -14.95
C GLN A 334 1.23 28.97 -14.18
N THR A 335 0.81 30.01 -14.87
CA THR A 335 0.06 31.11 -14.28
C THR A 335 -1.34 31.23 -14.88
N TYR A 336 -2.29 31.73 -14.08
CA TYR A 336 -3.64 32.04 -14.51
C TYR A 336 -4.01 33.48 -14.14
N LYS A 337 -4.25 34.31 -15.17
CA LYS A 337 -4.68 35.71 -14.98
C LYS A 337 -6.18 35.79 -14.69
N ILE A 338 -6.54 36.47 -13.61
CA ILE A 338 -7.93 36.69 -13.21
C ILE A 338 -8.62 37.66 -14.18
N ARG A 339 -9.79 37.26 -14.67
CA ARG A 339 -10.56 38.00 -15.69
C ARG A 339 -11.67 38.90 -15.13
N SER A 340 -12.03 38.76 -13.85
CA SER A 340 -13.15 39.49 -13.23
C SER A 340 -12.83 39.87 -11.78
N ASN A 341 -13.24 41.07 -11.36
CA ASN A 341 -13.10 41.58 -9.99
C ASN A 341 -13.91 40.79 -8.93
N ARG A 342 -14.77 39.86 -9.36
CA ARG A 342 -15.55 38.98 -8.46
C ARG A 342 -15.02 37.56 -8.39
N ALA A 343 -13.93 37.25 -9.10
CA ALA A 343 -13.38 35.91 -9.12
C ALA A 343 -12.78 35.53 -7.75
N LYS A 344 -13.06 34.32 -7.28
CA LYS A 344 -12.51 33.78 -6.02
C LYS A 344 -11.49 32.67 -6.31
N LEU A 345 -10.52 32.49 -5.42
CA LEU A 345 -9.50 31.43 -5.53
C LEU A 345 -10.13 30.04 -5.65
N ALA A 346 -11.24 29.80 -4.92
CA ALA A 346 -12.01 28.56 -5.00
C ALA A 346 -12.57 28.26 -6.41
N GLN A 347 -12.92 29.29 -7.20
CA GLN A 347 -13.38 29.13 -8.58
C GLN A 347 -12.22 28.74 -9.51
N VAL A 348 -11.04 29.33 -9.30
CA VAL A 348 -9.80 28.96 -10.01
C VAL A 348 -9.45 27.51 -9.70
N ALA A 349 -9.43 27.11 -8.42
CA ALA A 349 -9.15 25.74 -8.02
C ALA A 349 -10.11 24.75 -8.69
N ARG A 350 -11.42 25.06 -8.72
CA ARG A 350 -12.43 24.22 -9.38
C ARG A 350 -12.20 24.09 -10.88
N LYS A 351 -11.84 25.17 -11.57
CA LYS A 351 -11.51 25.19 -13.01
C LYS A 351 -10.37 24.21 -13.31
N PHE A 352 -9.34 24.20 -12.46
CA PHE A 352 -8.17 23.33 -12.66
C PHE A 352 -8.29 21.94 -12.00
N LYS A 353 -9.39 21.67 -11.28
CA LYS A 353 -9.64 20.43 -10.50
C LYS A 353 -8.64 20.24 -9.36
N LEU A 354 -8.33 21.33 -8.68
CA LEU A 354 -7.48 21.40 -7.50
C LEU A 354 -8.33 21.58 -6.24
N ARG A 355 -7.77 21.23 -5.08
CA ARG A 355 -8.34 21.69 -3.81
C ARG A 355 -7.94 23.16 -3.61
N PRO A 356 -8.82 24.01 -3.08
CA PRO A 356 -8.49 25.42 -2.82
C PRO A 356 -7.20 25.59 -2.01
N ALA A 357 -6.97 24.71 -1.02
CA ALA A 357 -5.77 24.72 -0.18
C ALA A 357 -4.47 24.72 -0.98
N VAL A 358 -4.40 23.96 -2.08
CA VAL A 358 -3.19 23.90 -2.93
C VAL A 358 -2.84 25.26 -3.52
N LEU A 359 -3.85 26.02 -3.95
CA LEU A 359 -3.62 27.35 -4.50
C LEU A 359 -3.32 28.37 -3.41
N LYS A 360 -3.95 28.24 -2.22
CA LYS A 360 -3.60 29.06 -1.06
C LYS A 360 -2.12 28.86 -0.72
N ASP A 361 -1.69 27.61 -0.58
CA ASP A 361 -0.35 27.27 -0.14
C ASP A 361 0.74 27.76 -1.13
N LEU A 362 0.42 27.85 -2.41
CA LEU A 362 1.35 28.35 -3.43
C LEU A 362 1.37 29.87 -3.59
N ASN A 363 0.24 30.54 -3.35
CA ASN A 363 0.08 31.95 -3.69
C ASN A 363 0.00 32.87 -2.47
N ASP A 364 -0.08 32.31 -1.26
CA ASP A 364 -0.40 33.04 -0.03
C ASP A 364 -1.69 33.89 -0.14
N LEU A 365 -2.73 33.32 -0.76
CA LEU A 365 -4.01 33.98 -1.02
C LEU A 365 -5.16 33.41 -0.19
N SER A 366 -6.08 34.28 0.25
CA SER A 366 -7.32 33.88 0.94
C SER A 366 -8.32 33.19 -0.01
N TYR A 367 -9.07 32.21 0.52
CA TYR A 367 -10.05 31.42 -0.26
C TYR A 367 -11.24 32.24 -0.78
N ASN A 368 -11.78 33.10 0.09
CA ASN A 368 -13.10 33.70 -0.09
C ASN A 368 -13.05 35.17 -0.47
N ARG A 369 -11.88 35.81 -0.35
CA ARG A 369 -11.68 37.20 -0.75
C ARG A 369 -11.72 37.28 -2.29
N PRO A 370 -12.48 38.23 -2.86
CA PRO A 370 -12.43 38.51 -4.29
C PRO A 370 -11.01 38.90 -4.71
N LEU A 371 -10.56 38.36 -5.83
CA LEU A 371 -9.30 38.71 -6.47
C LEU A 371 -9.54 39.83 -7.48
N ARG A 372 -8.66 40.83 -7.51
CA ARG A 372 -8.72 41.92 -8.50
C ARG A 372 -8.50 41.36 -9.91
N LYS A 373 -9.20 41.92 -10.90
CA LYS A 373 -8.94 41.66 -12.32
C LYS A 373 -7.48 41.97 -12.61
N GLY A 374 -6.83 41.09 -13.36
CA GLY A 374 -5.40 41.20 -13.66
C GLY A 374 -4.48 40.47 -12.67
N THR A 375 -4.95 40.10 -11.48
CA THR A 375 -4.16 39.31 -10.52
C THR A 375 -3.72 37.99 -11.15
N THR A 376 -2.45 37.63 -10.99
CA THR A 376 -1.89 36.38 -11.49
C THR A 376 -1.89 35.33 -10.38
N VAL A 377 -2.50 34.17 -10.65
CA VAL A 377 -2.50 33.02 -9.73
C VAL A 377 -1.56 31.94 -10.27
N ILE A 378 -0.54 31.61 -9.49
CA ILE A 378 0.38 30.49 -9.68
C ILE A 378 -0.40 29.18 -9.54
N LEU A 379 -0.22 28.29 -10.52
CA LEU A 379 -0.78 26.95 -10.55
C LEU A 379 0.33 25.93 -10.23
N PRO A 380 0.00 24.79 -9.60
CA PRO A 380 0.96 23.75 -9.22
C PRO A 380 1.48 22.91 -10.41
N PHE A 381 1.47 23.46 -11.62
CA PHE A 381 1.92 22.78 -12.84
C PHE A 381 3.15 23.49 -13.37
N ARG A 382 4.12 22.71 -13.85
CA ARG A 382 5.30 23.21 -14.54
C ARG A 382 4.93 23.77 -15.91
N VAL A 383 5.58 24.82 -16.38
CA VAL A 383 5.43 25.35 -17.74
C VAL A 383 5.72 24.24 -18.76
N GLY A 384 4.94 24.20 -19.85
CA GLY A 384 5.00 23.14 -20.86
C GLY A 384 4.28 21.84 -20.49
N ASP A 385 4.02 21.57 -19.21
CA ASP A 385 3.32 20.36 -18.81
C ASP A 385 1.81 20.43 -19.05
N LYS A 386 1.25 19.34 -19.56
CA LYS A 386 -0.21 19.13 -19.50
C LYS A 386 -0.58 18.61 -18.11
N ARG A 387 -1.74 18.99 -17.58
CA ARG A 387 -2.30 18.45 -16.32
C ARG A 387 -2.30 16.91 -16.23
N LYS A 388 -2.39 16.22 -17.36
CA LYS A 388 -2.38 14.75 -17.47
C LYS A 388 -0.97 14.15 -17.64
N SER A 389 0.10 14.95 -17.53
CA SER A 389 1.47 14.45 -17.65
C SER A 389 1.73 13.38 -16.59
N LYS A 390 2.70 12.50 -16.87
CA LYS A 390 3.06 11.40 -15.95
C LYS A 390 3.48 11.94 -14.58
N LEU A 391 4.05 13.14 -14.54
CA LEU A 391 4.49 13.81 -13.33
C LEU A 391 3.36 13.99 -12.30
N TYR A 392 2.18 14.43 -12.72
CA TYR A 392 1.02 14.65 -11.81
C TYR A 392 0.08 13.45 -11.73
N ALA A 393 0.44 12.31 -12.35
CA ALA A 393 -0.46 11.16 -12.42
C ALA A 393 -0.81 10.59 -11.05
N SER A 394 0.12 10.66 -10.10
CA SER A 394 -0.05 10.26 -8.69
C SER A 394 -1.04 11.18 -7.97
N VAL A 395 -0.95 12.49 -8.17
CA VAL A 395 -1.83 13.49 -7.54
C VAL A 395 -3.26 13.39 -8.04
N TYR A 396 -3.43 13.16 -9.35
CA TYR A 396 -4.73 12.99 -9.99
C TYR A 396 -5.25 11.56 -9.99
N ARG A 397 -4.64 10.66 -9.21
CA ARG A 397 -5.18 9.32 -8.95
C ARG A 397 -6.07 9.32 -7.71
N PRO A 398 -7.38 9.56 -7.90
CA PRO A 398 -8.39 8.82 -7.19
C PRO A 398 -9.02 7.83 -8.18
N ILE A 399 -8.85 6.53 -7.95
CA ILE A 399 -9.74 5.55 -8.58
C ILE A 399 -11.08 5.62 -7.82
N PRO A 400 -12.27 5.62 -8.47
CA PRO A 400 -12.51 5.36 -9.90
C PRO A 400 -13.30 6.41 -10.68
N ARG A 401 -12.92 6.49 -11.95
CA ARG A 401 -13.58 7.18 -13.07
C ARG A 401 -14.82 6.39 -13.58
N LYS A 402 -15.54 6.94 -14.57
CA LYS A 402 -16.88 6.60 -15.12
C LYS A 402 -17.37 5.11 -15.12
N SER A 403 -16.51 4.08 -15.16
CA SER A 403 -16.90 2.66 -15.15
C SER A 403 -17.43 2.16 -13.80
N VAL A 404 -16.97 2.72 -12.67
CA VAL A 404 -17.55 2.41 -11.36
C VAL A 404 -18.90 3.11 -11.15
N ARG A 405 -19.11 4.29 -11.78
CA ARG A 405 -20.45 4.91 -11.97
C ARG A 405 -21.35 4.03 -12.85
N ARG A 406 -20.82 3.37 -13.89
CA ARG A 406 -21.58 2.48 -14.78
C ARG A 406 -21.96 1.16 -14.11
N ARG A 407 -21.04 0.51 -13.38
CA ARG A 407 -21.32 -0.75 -12.64
C ARG A 407 -22.20 -0.54 -11.40
N ARG A 408 -22.18 0.65 -10.76
CA ARG A 408 -23.17 1.04 -9.74
C ARG A 408 -24.57 1.31 -10.34
N LYS A 409 -24.68 2.00 -11.49
CA LYS A 409 -25.95 2.20 -12.22
C LYS A 409 -26.57 0.87 -12.71
N TYR A 410 -25.74 -0.04 -13.24
CA TYR A 410 -26.15 -1.40 -13.65
C TYR A 410 -26.63 -2.23 -12.44
N LYS A 411 -25.88 -2.27 -11.33
CA LYS A 411 -26.32 -2.96 -10.10
C LYS A 411 -27.52 -2.30 -9.39
N LYS A 412 -27.84 -1.01 -9.62
CA LYS A 412 -29.05 -0.32 -9.14
C LYS A 412 -30.27 -0.64 -10.01
N ARG A 413 -30.09 -0.77 -11.33
CA ARG A 413 -31.17 -1.15 -12.26
C ARG A 413 -31.60 -2.60 -12.07
N VAL A 414 -30.64 -3.51 -11.91
CA VAL A 414 -30.90 -4.94 -11.63
C VAL A 414 -31.65 -5.13 -10.30
N ARG A 415 -31.36 -4.31 -9.27
CA ARG A 415 -32.11 -4.34 -7.99
C ARG A 415 -33.55 -3.80 -8.10
N LEU A 416 -33.79 -2.78 -8.93
CA LEU A 416 -35.13 -2.20 -9.20
C LEU A 416 -36.01 -3.14 -10.03
N ALA A 417 -35.39 -3.82 -11.01
CA ALA A 417 -36.03 -4.85 -11.81
C ALA A 417 -36.46 -6.04 -10.96
N LEU A 418 -35.62 -6.46 -10.00
CA LEU A 418 -35.97 -7.53 -9.05
C LEU A 418 -37.05 -7.16 -8.02
N ARG A 419 -37.41 -5.88 -7.87
CA ARG A 419 -38.45 -5.41 -6.94
C ARG A 419 -39.78 -5.08 -7.61
N ARG A 420 -39.79 -4.69 -8.90
CA ARG A 420 -40.98 -4.29 -9.68
C ARG A 420 -41.40 -5.30 -10.75
N GLY A 421 -40.47 -6.07 -11.29
CA GLY A 421 -40.75 -7.06 -12.35
C GLY A 421 -41.28 -8.37 -11.79
N LYS A 422 -42.24 -9.00 -12.49
CA LYS A 422 -42.76 -10.34 -12.17
C LYS A 422 -41.83 -11.41 -12.77
N LYS A 423 -41.32 -12.36 -11.96
CA LYS A 423 -40.42 -13.44 -12.44
C LYS A 423 -41.22 -14.60 -13.06
N ILE A 424 -40.81 -15.05 -14.24
CA ILE A 424 -41.31 -16.26 -14.91
C ILE A 424 -40.66 -17.49 -14.27
N LYS A 425 -41.45 -18.43 -13.73
CA LYS A 425 -40.94 -19.59 -12.98
C LYS A 425 -40.67 -20.82 -13.87
N ARG A 426 -41.46 -21.06 -14.90
CA ARG A 426 -41.37 -22.22 -15.83
C ARG A 426 -41.43 -21.74 -17.28
N PRO A 427 -40.30 -21.31 -17.86
CA PRO A 427 -40.28 -20.75 -19.20
C PRO A 427 -40.49 -21.81 -20.28
N SER A 428 -41.29 -21.49 -21.30
CA SER A 428 -41.55 -22.36 -22.46
C SER A 428 -40.79 -21.90 -23.72
N LYS A 429 -40.47 -20.60 -23.82
CA LYS A 429 -39.80 -20.04 -25.00
C LYS A 429 -38.56 -19.23 -24.67
N PHE A 430 -37.59 -19.32 -25.58
CA PHE A 430 -36.26 -18.73 -25.43
C PHE A 430 -35.83 -18.01 -26.70
N TYR A 431 -35.29 -16.80 -26.53
CA TYR A 431 -34.69 -16.04 -27.63
C TYR A 431 -33.19 -16.30 -27.69
N VAL A 432 -32.68 -16.68 -28.87
CA VAL A 432 -31.24 -16.84 -29.13
C VAL A 432 -30.64 -15.49 -29.53
N VAL A 433 -29.81 -14.92 -28.67
CA VAL A 433 -29.20 -13.59 -28.88
C VAL A 433 -28.28 -13.62 -30.11
N LYS A 434 -28.19 -12.53 -30.89
CA LYS A 434 -27.35 -12.45 -32.10
C LYS A 434 -26.33 -11.30 -32.00
N ARG A 435 -25.38 -11.24 -32.95
CA ARG A 435 -24.31 -10.22 -32.97
C ARG A 435 -24.95 -8.82 -33.05
N GLY A 436 -24.54 -7.93 -32.14
CA GLY A 436 -25.10 -6.57 -32.00
C GLY A 436 -26.26 -6.42 -31.01
N ASP A 437 -26.81 -7.52 -30.49
CA ASP A 437 -27.98 -7.44 -29.60
C ASP A 437 -27.64 -6.94 -28.19
N SER A 438 -28.58 -6.16 -27.65
CA SER A 438 -28.61 -5.69 -26.27
C SER A 438 -29.92 -6.10 -25.59
N LEU A 439 -29.97 -6.13 -24.25
CA LEU A 439 -31.18 -6.50 -23.50
C LEU A 439 -32.42 -5.69 -23.90
N TRP A 440 -32.22 -4.45 -24.34
CA TRP A 440 -33.27 -3.54 -24.79
C TRP A 440 -33.75 -3.89 -26.21
N SER A 441 -32.84 -4.29 -27.11
CA SER A 441 -33.24 -4.76 -28.45
C SER A 441 -33.96 -6.10 -28.39
N VAL A 442 -33.52 -7.02 -27.52
CA VAL A 442 -34.19 -8.32 -27.33
C VAL A 442 -35.57 -8.15 -26.71
N SER A 443 -35.73 -7.30 -25.70
CA SER A 443 -37.04 -6.99 -25.09
C SER A 443 -38.07 -6.46 -26.10
N ARG A 444 -37.66 -5.64 -27.08
CA ARG A 444 -38.54 -5.19 -28.17
C ARG A 444 -38.84 -6.28 -29.20
N LYS A 445 -37.85 -7.11 -29.56
CA LYS A 445 -38.03 -8.23 -30.51
C LYS A 445 -38.94 -9.34 -29.96
N THR A 446 -39.09 -9.48 -28.65
CA THR A 446 -39.91 -10.54 -28.03
C THR A 446 -41.20 -10.06 -27.36
N GLY A 447 -41.44 -8.74 -27.28
CA GLY A 447 -42.64 -8.15 -26.64
C GLY A 447 -42.64 -8.20 -25.11
N THR A 448 -41.57 -8.71 -24.47
CA THR A 448 -41.50 -8.90 -23.02
C THR A 448 -40.99 -7.64 -22.33
N ASN A 449 -41.69 -7.19 -21.28
CA ASN A 449 -41.24 -6.07 -20.45
C ASN A 449 -39.79 -6.29 -19.94
N LEU A 450 -38.93 -5.28 -20.10
CA LEU A 450 -37.50 -5.36 -19.80
C LEU A 450 -37.18 -5.73 -18.34
N ASP A 451 -37.96 -5.29 -17.35
CA ASP A 451 -37.72 -5.66 -15.94
C ASP A 451 -38.11 -7.11 -15.65
N THR A 452 -39.16 -7.61 -16.29
CA THR A 452 -39.53 -9.04 -16.28
C THR A 452 -38.49 -9.88 -17.03
N LEU A 453 -38.04 -9.45 -18.21
CA LEU A 453 -36.93 -10.08 -18.92
C LEU A 453 -35.68 -10.08 -18.03
N ILE A 454 -35.46 -9.03 -17.24
CA ILE A 454 -34.33 -8.95 -16.30
C ILE A 454 -34.49 -9.77 -15.04
N ALA A 455 -35.68 -9.92 -14.47
CA ALA A 455 -35.93 -10.75 -13.29
C ALA A 455 -35.95 -12.25 -13.64
N SER A 456 -36.55 -12.60 -14.78
CA SER A 456 -36.62 -13.97 -15.31
C SER A 456 -35.26 -14.45 -15.81
N ASN A 457 -34.52 -13.57 -16.50
CA ASN A 457 -33.13 -13.80 -16.88
C ASN A 457 -32.16 -13.13 -15.92
N ILE A 458 -32.55 -12.91 -14.65
CA ILE A 458 -31.65 -12.33 -13.64
C ILE A 458 -30.38 -13.14 -13.52
N ARG A 459 -30.54 -14.42 -13.84
CA ARG A 459 -29.49 -15.40 -13.97
C ARG A 459 -28.40 -14.94 -14.94
N ILE A 460 -28.77 -14.42 -16.10
CA ILE A 460 -27.85 -13.91 -17.11
C ILE A 460 -27.47 -12.45 -16.82
N ILE A 461 -28.37 -11.63 -16.26
CA ILE A 461 -28.22 -10.17 -16.18
C ILE A 461 -27.61 -9.66 -14.86
N ARG A 462 -27.64 -10.46 -13.79
CA ARG A 462 -26.84 -10.16 -12.58
C ARG A 462 -25.38 -10.54 -12.80
N SER A 463 -25.13 -11.50 -13.69
CA SER A 463 -23.81 -12.00 -14.01
C SER A 463 -23.13 -11.16 -15.07
N ARG A 464 -23.80 -10.91 -16.20
CA ARG A 464 -23.18 -10.22 -17.32
C ARG A 464 -24.17 -9.53 -18.25
N GLN A 465 -23.63 -8.76 -19.17
CA GLN A 465 -24.37 -8.33 -20.34
C GLN A 465 -24.58 -9.55 -21.26
N ILE A 466 -25.70 -9.54 -21.98
CA ILE A 466 -26.10 -10.62 -22.89
C ILE A 466 -25.19 -10.68 -24.12
N ARG A 467 -25.18 -11.83 -24.78
CA ARG A 467 -24.29 -12.12 -25.89
C ARG A 467 -24.95 -13.02 -26.91
N VAL A 468 -24.47 -12.93 -28.15
CA VAL A 468 -24.80 -13.84 -29.26
C VAL A 468 -24.78 -15.31 -28.78
N GLY A 469 -25.85 -16.06 -29.01
CA GLY A 469 -26.08 -17.43 -28.57
C GLY A 469 -26.89 -17.55 -27.28
N ASP A 470 -26.96 -16.51 -26.45
CA ASP A 470 -27.67 -16.60 -25.17
C ASP A 470 -29.14 -16.89 -25.39
N ARG A 471 -29.68 -17.81 -24.60
CA ARG A 471 -31.10 -18.10 -24.59
C ARG A 471 -31.77 -17.35 -23.44
N LEU A 472 -32.51 -16.29 -23.79
CA LEU A 472 -33.24 -15.49 -22.80
C LEU A 472 -34.69 -15.96 -22.75
N ALA A 473 -35.06 -16.53 -21.60
CA ALA A 473 -36.43 -16.89 -21.28
C ALA A 473 -37.29 -15.64 -21.28
N TYR A 474 -38.25 -15.55 -22.20
CA TYR A 474 -39.06 -14.34 -22.35
C TYR A 474 -40.55 -14.61 -22.22
N GLN A 475 -40.93 -15.89 -22.10
CA GLN A 475 -42.29 -16.39 -21.87
C GLN A 475 -42.28 -17.68 -21.04
#